data_AF-A0A382BMH0-F1
#
_entry.id   AF-A0A382BMH0-F1
#
_cell.length_a   1.000
_cell.length_b   1.000
_cell.length_c   1.000
_cell.angle_alpha   90.00
_cell.angle_beta   90.00
_cell.angle_gamma   90.00
#
_symmetry.space_group_name_H-M   'P 1'
#
loop_
_entity.id
_entity.type
_entity.pdbx_description
1 polymer ?
#
loop_
_entity_poly.entity_id
_entity_poly.type
_entity_poly.pdbx_seq_one_letter_code
_entity_poly.pdbx_strand_id
1 'polypeptide(L)'
;MTLEIGIVLGLLLAAVGLFATRAQPVDLVTIFLLLALVLTGILEPTEAFAGFSSQIIIILGSIFLINGALIEGRVLDAVTAWLLRVAGGSVSKLQLTTMSVVGGLSGFMNNTAVTSLFIGPTMSIARKLKTSPSKLLMPVCFASILGGTCT
;
A
#
# COMPACT_ATOMS: atom_id res chain seq x y z
N MET A 1 -26.40 15.27 23.36
CA MET A 1 -25.03 15.27 23.93
C MET A 1 -24.60 13.94 24.58
N THR A 2 -25.15 13.48 25.72
CA THR A 2 -24.65 12.22 26.34
C THR A 2 -24.99 10.95 25.54
N LEU A 3 -26.15 10.91 24.90
CA LEU A 3 -26.58 9.79 24.05
C LEU A 3 -25.75 9.70 22.76
N GLU A 4 -25.51 10.83 22.09
CA GLU A 4 -24.64 10.91 20.90
C GLU A 4 -23.25 10.38 21.21
N ILE A 5 -22.65 10.80 22.34
CA ILE A 5 -21.35 10.31 22.78
C ILE A 5 -21.38 8.78 22.98
N GLY A 6 -22.44 8.25 23.61
CA GLY A 6 -22.61 6.81 23.80
C GLY A 6 -22.68 6.04 22.47
N ILE A 7 -23.41 6.57 21.49
CA ILE A 7 -23.54 5.97 20.15
C ILE A 7 -22.17 5.98 19.44
N VAL A 8 -21.48 7.12 19.43
CA VAL A 8 -20.18 7.25 18.76
C VAL A 8 -19.14 6.32 19.40
N LEU A 9 -19.08 6.26 20.73
CA LEU A 9 -18.18 5.35 21.44
C LEU A 9 -18.53 3.87 21.19
N GLY A 10 -19.83 3.54 21.12
CA GLY A 10 -20.28 2.19 20.78
C GLY A 10 -19.85 1.79 19.36
N LEU A 11 -20.01 2.69 18.39
CA LEU A 11 -19.57 2.49 17.01
C LEU A 11 -18.04 2.39 16.91
N LEU A 12 -17.29 3.15 17.70
CA LEU A 12 -15.83 3.05 17.77
C LEU A 12 -15.39 1.67 18.30
N LEU A 13 -16.00 1.19 19.38
CA LEU A 13 -15.70 -0.14 19.92
C LEU A 13 -16.05 -1.24 18.91
N ALA A 14 -17.19 -1.11 18.22
CA ALA A 14 -17.57 -2.01 17.14
C ALA A 14 -16.53 -1.99 16.02
N ALA A 15 -16.07 -0.81 15.59
CA ALA A 15 -15.05 -0.67 14.55
C ALA A 15 -13.75 -1.38 14.95
N VAL A 16 -13.26 -1.17 16.17
CA VAL A 16 -12.04 -1.82 16.69
C VAL A 16 -12.21 -3.34 16.70
N GLY A 17 -13.34 -3.86 17.18
CA GLY A 17 -13.61 -5.31 17.21
C GLY A 17 -13.70 -5.92 15.81
N LEU A 18 -14.40 -5.27 14.89
CA LEU A 18 -14.57 -5.72 13.50
C LEU A 18 -13.23 -5.67 12.74
N PHE A 19 -12.43 -4.63 12.93
CA PHE A 19 -11.10 -4.53 12.31
C PHE A 19 -10.11 -5.55 12.88
N ALA A 20 -10.15 -5.80 14.20
CA ALA A 20 -9.28 -6.79 14.84
C ALA A 20 -9.60 -8.21 14.40
N THR A 21 -10.88 -8.55 14.28
CA THR A 21 -11.32 -9.89 13.85
C THR A 21 -11.15 -10.12 12.35
N ARG A 22 -10.99 -9.04 11.55
CA ARG A 22 -10.95 -9.07 10.08
C ARG A 22 -12.09 -9.92 9.48
N ALA A 23 -13.22 -10.02 10.19
CA ALA A 23 -14.32 -10.89 9.81
C ALA A 23 -15.03 -10.42 8.54
N GLN A 24 -14.96 -9.13 8.25
CA GLN A 24 -15.51 -8.48 7.07
C GLN A 24 -14.45 -7.56 6.43
N PRO A 25 -14.53 -7.31 5.11
CA PRO A 25 -13.73 -6.29 4.44
C PRO A 25 -13.85 -4.94 5.15
N VAL A 26 -12.71 -4.27 5.33
CA VAL A 26 -12.64 -2.97 6.02
C VAL A 26 -13.57 -1.96 5.36
N ASP A 27 -13.64 -1.98 4.03
CA ASP A 27 -14.50 -1.08 3.23
C ASP A 27 -15.99 -1.26 3.53
N LEU A 28 -16.44 -2.50 3.75
CA LEU A 28 -17.84 -2.74 4.11
C LEU A 28 -18.14 -2.24 5.52
N VAL A 29 -17.23 -2.52 6.46
CA VAL A 29 -17.39 -2.10 7.86
C VAL A 29 -17.43 -0.57 7.95
N THR A 30 -16.54 0.14 7.26
CA THR A 30 -16.53 1.62 7.27
C THR A 30 -17.80 2.21 6.67
N ILE A 31 -18.33 1.64 5.58
CA ILE A 31 -19.60 2.09 4.99
C ILE A 31 -20.76 1.88 5.96
N PHE A 32 -20.84 0.73 6.64
CA PHE A 32 -21.90 0.49 7.64
C PHE A 32 -21.83 1.44 8.83
N LEU A 33 -20.62 1.72 9.34
CA LEU A 33 -20.41 2.68 10.42
C LEU A 33 -20.81 4.10 10.01
N LEU A 34 -20.42 4.54 8.80
CA LEU A 34 -20.80 5.83 8.23
C LEU A 34 -22.33 5.93 8.07
N LEU A 35 -22.97 4.88 7.55
CA LEU A 35 -24.42 4.80 7.41
C LEU A 35 -25.11 4.91 8.78
N ALA A 36 -24.60 4.22 9.82
CA ALA A 36 -25.14 4.31 11.16
C ALA A 36 -25.06 5.73 11.74
N LEU A 37 -23.95 6.44 11.50
CA LEU A 37 -23.81 7.84 11.93
C LEU A 37 -24.81 8.79 11.25
N VAL A 38 -25.06 8.59 9.95
CA VAL A 38 -26.05 9.38 9.20
C VAL A 38 -27.48 9.04 9.62
N LEU A 39 -27.81 7.74 9.78
CA LEU A 39 -29.15 7.30 10.17
C LEU A 39 -29.52 7.72 11.61
N THR A 40 -28.54 7.83 12.50
CA THR A 40 -28.75 8.34 13.86
C THR A 40 -28.83 9.86 13.93
N GLY A 41 -28.64 10.57 12.80
CA GLY A 41 -28.69 12.03 12.72
C GLY A 41 -27.53 12.72 13.42
N ILE A 42 -26.48 11.97 13.79
CA ILE A 42 -25.25 12.52 14.40
C ILE A 42 -24.42 13.25 13.35
N LEU A 43 -24.50 12.79 12.10
CA LEU A 43 -23.76 13.35 10.97
C LEU A 43 -24.74 13.70 9.85
N GLU A 44 -24.61 14.89 9.25
CA GLU A 44 -25.36 15.21 8.04
C GLU A 44 -24.83 14.39 6.85
N PRO A 45 -25.66 14.06 5.84
CA PRO A 45 -25.18 13.36 4.64
C PRO A 45 -24.02 14.10 3.95
N THR A 46 -24.04 15.42 3.93
CA THR A 46 -22.99 16.28 3.36
C THR A 46 -21.66 16.09 4.07
N GLU A 47 -21.68 16.02 5.41
CA GLU A 47 -20.49 15.77 6.24
C GLU A 47 -19.96 14.34 6.05
N ALA A 48 -20.85 13.36 5.86
CA ALA A 48 -20.46 11.98 5.57
C ALA A 48 -19.67 11.86 4.25
N PHE A 49 -20.01 12.69 3.26
CA PHE A 49 -19.30 12.73 1.96
C PHE A 49 -18.10 13.68 1.93
N ALA A 50 -17.92 14.55 2.93
CA ALA A 50 -16.81 15.53 2.95
C ALA A 50 -15.43 14.86 2.93
N GLY A 51 -15.30 13.64 3.46
CA GLY A 51 -14.07 12.86 3.38
C GLY A 51 -13.69 12.47 1.94
N PHE A 52 -14.68 12.26 1.06
CA PHE A 52 -14.47 11.82 -0.33
C PHE A 52 -13.88 12.90 -1.24
N SER A 53 -14.07 14.18 -0.91
CA SER A 53 -13.48 15.31 -1.63
C SER A 53 -12.12 15.73 -1.08
N SER A 54 -11.56 14.99 -0.13
CA SER A 54 -10.26 15.27 0.44
C SER A 54 -9.15 15.19 -0.61
N GLN A 55 -8.24 16.16 -0.57
CA GLN A 55 -7.00 16.17 -1.36
C GLN A 55 -6.24 14.85 -1.24
N ILE A 56 -6.31 14.18 -0.08
CA ILE A 56 -5.66 12.89 0.16
C ILE A 56 -6.18 11.81 -0.80
N ILE A 57 -7.49 11.76 -1.06
CA ILE A 57 -8.08 10.75 -1.94
C ILE A 57 -7.64 10.97 -3.39
N ILE A 58 -7.58 12.23 -3.83
CA ILE A 58 -7.08 12.58 -5.16
C ILE A 58 -5.60 12.17 -5.31
N ILE A 59 -4.78 12.42 -4.28
CA ILE A 59 -3.37 12.00 -4.27
C ILE A 59 -3.27 10.47 -4.36
N LEU A 60 -4.02 9.73 -3.53
CA LEU A 60 -4.02 8.26 -3.54
C LEU A 60 -4.45 7.72 -4.91
N GLY A 61 -5.54 8.25 -5.49
CA GLY A 61 -6.01 7.86 -6.82
C GLY A 61 -4.96 8.10 -7.90
N SER A 62 -4.27 9.23 -7.84
CA SER A 62 -3.18 9.57 -8.77
C SER A 62 -2.01 8.59 -8.67
N ILE A 63 -1.60 8.20 -7.46
CA ILE A 63 -0.53 7.21 -7.24
C ILE A 63 -0.94 5.85 -7.81
N PHE A 64 -2.19 5.41 -7.63
CA PHE A 64 -2.67 4.17 -8.24
C PHE A 64 -2.66 4.21 -9.76
N LEU A 65 -3.01 5.35 -10.35
CA LEU A 65 -2.98 5.54 -11.81
C LEU A 65 -1.54 5.47 -12.36
N ILE A 66 -0.59 6.13 -11.68
CA ILE A 66 0.84 6.05 -11.99
C ILE A 66 1.35 4.60 -11.87
N ASN A 67 0.95 3.90 -10.81
CA ASN A 67 1.31 2.49 -10.61
C ASN A 67 0.81 1.61 -11.77
N GLY A 68 -0.45 1.76 -12.18
CA GLY A 68 -1.00 1.06 -13.35
C GLY A 68 -0.24 1.35 -14.63
N ALA A 69 0.06 2.62 -14.91
CA ALA A 69 0.81 3.02 -16.10
C ALA A 69 2.24 2.43 -16.14
N LEU A 70 2.91 2.33 -14.99
CA LEU A 70 4.24 1.70 -14.87
C LEU A 70 4.20 0.19 -15.16
N ILE A 71 3.13 -0.48 -14.73
CA ILE A 71 2.92 -1.92 -14.97
C ILE A 71 2.64 -2.18 -16.45
N GLU A 72 1.75 -1.41 -17.09
CA GLU A 72 1.38 -1.60 -18.50
C GLU A 72 2.48 -1.16 -19.47
N GLY A 73 3.21 -0.09 -19.17
CA GLY A 73 4.21 0.51 -20.06
C GLY A 73 5.51 -0.29 -20.25
N ARG A 74 5.58 -1.53 -19.76
CA ARG A 74 6.80 -2.38 -19.76
C ARG A 74 8.02 -1.73 -19.09
N VAL A 75 7.81 -0.71 -18.26
CA VAL A 75 8.87 -0.04 -17.51
C VAL A 75 9.55 -1.05 -16.57
N LEU A 76 8.78 -2.00 -16.04
CA LEU A 76 9.28 -3.09 -15.21
C LEU A 76 10.32 -3.98 -15.93
N ASP A 77 10.16 -4.23 -17.23
CA ASP A 77 11.14 -4.99 -18.02
C ASP A 77 12.46 -4.23 -18.11
N ALA A 78 12.38 -2.91 -18.37
CA ALA A 78 13.54 -2.02 -18.46
C ALA A 78 14.27 -1.89 -17.11
N VAL A 79 13.53 -1.72 -16.01
CA VAL A 79 14.07 -1.67 -14.64
C VAL A 79 14.78 -2.98 -14.30
N THR A 80 14.16 -4.13 -14.62
CA THR A 80 14.77 -5.44 -14.38
C THR A 80 16.08 -5.61 -15.16
N ALA A 81 16.09 -5.23 -16.44
CA ALA A 81 17.29 -5.30 -17.28
C ALA A 81 18.40 -4.37 -16.76
N TRP A 82 18.05 -3.16 -16.31
CA TRP A 82 18.98 -2.21 -15.74
C TRP A 82 19.58 -2.72 -14.41
N LEU A 83 18.75 -3.24 -13.49
CA LEU A 83 19.21 -3.82 -12.22
C LEU A 83 20.18 -4.98 -12.44
N LEU A 84 19.88 -5.87 -13.40
CA LEU A 84 20.75 -7.00 -13.75
C LEU A 84 22.10 -6.54 -14.33
N ARG A 85 22.11 -5.47 -15.14
CA ARG A 85 23.35 -4.88 -15.67
C ARG A 85 24.21 -4.28 -14.56
N VAL A 86 23.61 -3.48 -13.67
CA VAL A 86 24.32 -2.83 -12.55
C VAL A 86 24.89 -3.86 -11.57
N ALA A 87 24.18 -4.96 -11.34
CA ALA A 87 24.62 -6.02 -10.45
C ALA A 87 25.87 -6.78 -10.93
N GLY A 88 26.15 -6.78 -12.25
CA GLY A 88 27.34 -7.40 -12.83
C GLY A 88 27.52 -8.88 -12.48
N GLY A 89 26.42 -9.63 -12.29
CA GLY A 89 26.44 -11.06 -11.96
C GLY A 89 26.60 -11.41 -10.46
N SER A 90 26.77 -10.43 -9.57
CA SER A 90 26.82 -10.68 -8.12
C SER A 90 25.43 -10.59 -7.50
N VAL A 91 24.98 -11.68 -6.86
CA VAL A 91 23.68 -11.74 -6.16
C VAL A 91 23.62 -10.72 -5.02
N SER A 92 24.70 -10.55 -4.26
CA SER A 92 24.75 -9.58 -3.15
C SER A 92 24.66 -8.14 -3.64
N LYS A 93 25.33 -7.80 -4.75
CA LYS A 93 25.20 -6.47 -5.35
C LYS A 93 23.79 -6.23 -5.89
N LEU A 94 23.21 -7.21 -6.56
CA LEU A 94 21.83 -7.13 -7.05
C LEU A 94 20.84 -6.84 -5.93
N GLN A 95 20.98 -7.57 -4.82
CA GLN A 95 20.12 -7.43 -3.66
C GLN A 95 20.27 -6.05 -3.03
N LEU A 96 21.49 -5.58 -2.82
CA LEU A 96 21.76 -4.26 -2.27
C LEU A 96 21.22 -3.14 -3.17
N THR A 97 21.50 -3.19 -4.47
CA THR A 97 21.01 -2.19 -5.44
C THR A 97 19.48 -2.17 -5.48
N THR A 98 18.84 -3.34 -5.49
CA THR A 98 17.37 -3.43 -5.50
C THR A 98 16.78 -2.86 -4.21
N MET A 99 17.36 -3.18 -3.05
CA MET A 99 16.92 -2.63 -1.76
C MET A 99 17.09 -1.11 -1.69
N SER A 100 18.20 -0.57 -2.19
CA SER A 100 18.42 0.88 -2.22
C SER A 100 17.42 1.61 -3.12
N VAL A 101 17.13 1.05 -4.31
CA VAL A 101 16.15 1.63 -5.24
C VAL A 101 14.75 1.58 -4.64
N VAL A 102 14.36 0.43 -4.08
CA VAL A 102 13.03 0.24 -3.49
C VAL A 102 12.85 1.12 -2.26
N GLY A 103 13.83 1.16 -1.35
CA GLY A 103 13.78 2.03 -0.17
C GLY A 103 13.75 3.51 -0.55
N GLY A 104 14.57 3.93 -1.52
CA GLY A 104 14.56 5.30 -2.03
C GLY A 104 13.22 5.69 -2.63
N LEU A 105 12.67 4.88 -3.55
CA LEU A 105 11.36 5.11 -4.15
C LEU A 105 10.24 5.11 -3.10
N SER A 106 10.29 4.19 -2.15
CA SER A 106 9.28 4.10 -1.09
C SER A 106 9.33 5.27 -0.12
N GLY A 107 10.43 6.02 -0.02
CA GLY A 107 10.45 7.28 0.72
C GLY A 107 9.59 8.39 0.09
N PHE A 108 9.34 8.31 -1.22
CA PHE A 108 8.52 9.30 -1.95
C PHE A 108 7.13 8.77 -2.35
N MET A 109 6.91 7.46 -2.26
CA MET A 109 5.70 6.78 -2.71
C MET A 109 5.14 5.87 -1.62
N ASN A 110 3.90 5.42 -1.77
CA ASN A 110 3.33 4.44 -0.85
C ASN A 110 4.08 3.09 -0.92
N ASN A 111 4.45 2.56 0.25
CA ASN A 111 5.14 1.28 0.43
C ASN A 111 4.45 0.09 -0.27
N THR A 112 3.13 0.05 -0.29
CA THR A 112 2.35 -1.02 -0.93
C THR A 112 2.49 -0.95 -2.45
N ALA A 113 2.42 0.25 -3.03
CA ALA A 113 2.55 0.46 -4.47
C ALA A 113 3.97 0.08 -4.95
N VAL A 114 5.01 0.58 -4.29
CA VAL A 114 6.40 0.28 -4.66
C VAL A 114 6.68 -1.21 -4.51
N THR A 115 6.28 -1.84 -3.42
CA THR A 115 6.47 -3.29 -3.26
C THR A 115 5.80 -4.07 -4.40
N SER A 116 4.57 -3.71 -4.78
CA SER A 116 3.82 -4.39 -5.86
C SER A 116 4.53 -4.33 -7.22
N LEU A 117 5.15 -3.19 -7.54
CA LEU A 117 5.91 -2.99 -8.78
C LEU A 117 7.13 -3.91 -8.86
N PHE A 118 7.79 -4.18 -7.73
CA PHE A 118 9.03 -4.96 -7.71
C PHE A 118 8.81 -6.47 -7.56
N ILE A 119 7.58 -6.96 -7.31
CA ILE A 119 7.29 -8.40 -7.25
C ILE A 119 7.68 -9.09 -8.57
N GLY A 120 7.19 -8.59 -9.70
CA GLY A 120 7.45 -9.17 -11.03
C GLY A 120 8.94 -9.25 -11.39
N PRO A 121 9.67 -8.11 -11.39
CA PRO A 121 11.12 -8.05 -11.57
C PRO A 121 11.88 -9.03 -10.65
N THR A 122 11.56 -9.03 -9.36
CA THR A 122 12.25 -9.86 -8.35
C THR A 122 11.99 -11.35 -8.59
N MET A 123 10.76 -11.74 -8.93
CA MET A 123 10.42 -13.11 -9.29
C MET A 123 11.15 -13.58 -10.57
N SER A 124 11.22 -12.71 -11.58
CA SER A 124 11.94 -13.00 -12.82
C SER A 124 13.45 -13.19 -12.60
N ILE A 125 14.04 -12.37 -11.73
CA ILE A 125 15.43 -12.53 -11.28
C ILE A 125 15.62 -13.84 -10.51
N ALA A 126 14.73 -14.15 -9.57
CA ALA A 126 14.80 -15.38 -8.77
C ALA A 126 14.81 -16.64 -9.65
N ARG A 127 13.96 -16.66 -10.70
CA ARG A 127 13.93 -17.73 -11.70
C ARG A 127 15.24 -17.85 -12.47
N LYS A 128 15.81 -16.73 -12.94
CA LYS A 128 17.09 -16.72 -13.68
C LYS A 128 18.26 -17.22 -12.82
N LEU A 129 18.26 -16.86 -11.53
CA LEU A 129 19.28 -17.27 -10.56
C LEU A 129 19.02 -18.66 -9.94
N LYS A 130 17.93 -19.34 -10.33
CA LYS A 130 17.51 -20.64 -9.76
C LYS A 130 17.45 -20.64 -8.22
N THR A 131 17.00 -19.55 -7.62
CA THR A 131 16.88 -19.39 -6.17
C THR A 131 15.42 -19.21 -5.75
N SER A 132 15.13 -19.43 -4.46
CA SER A 132 13.79 -19.21 -3.92
C SER A 132 13.41 -17.73 -4.00
N PRO A 133 12.23 -17.38 -4.58
CA PRO A 133 11.76 -16.00 -4.64
C PRO A 133 11.70 -15.31 -3.28
N SER A 134 11.33 -16.04 -2.22
CA SER A 134 11.21 -15.49 -0.86
C SER A 134 12.52 -14.89 -0.34
N LYS A 135 13.69 -15.44 -0.73
CA LYS A 135 15.01 -14.93 -0.31
C LYS A 135 15.34 -13.56 -0.91
N LEU A 136 14.77 -13.25 -2.07
CA LEU A 136 14.94 -11.96 -2.75
C LEU A 136 13.81 -10.99 -2.41
N LEU A 137 12.58 -11.47 -2.32
CA LEU A 137 11.40 -10.68 -2.00
C LEU A 137 11.41 -10.16 -0.56
N MET A 138 11.81 -10.98 0.42
CA MET A 138 11.74 -10.58 1.83
C MET A 138 12.57 -9.31 2.12
N PRO A 139 13.84 -9.20 1.67
CA PRO A 139 14.62 -7.98 1.92
C PRO A 139 14.12 -6.77 1.14
N VAL A 140 13.53 -6.97 -0.04
CA VAL A 140 12.87 -5.91 -0.82
C VAL A 140 11.66 -5.35 -0.07
N CYS A 141 10.81 -6.21 0.51
CA CYS A 141 9.68 -5.78 1.32
C CYS A 141 10.13 -4.96 2.54
N PHE A 142 11.18 -5.40 3.24
CA PHE A 142 11.73 -4.64 4.36
C PHE A 142 12.31 -3.30 3.94
N ALA A 143 13.02 -3.23 2.80
CA ALA A 143 13.53 -1.98 2.27
C ALA A 143 12.38 -1.01 1.93
N SER A 144 11.28 -1.49 1.36
CA SER A 144 10.12 -0.65 1.07
C SER A 144 9.47 -0.13 2.35
N ILE A 145 9.27 -0.97 3.37
CA ILE A 145 8.68 -0.53 4.64
C ILE A 145 9.58 0.54 5.27
N LEU A 146 10.89 0.28 5.35
CA LEU A 146 11.85 1.20 5.96
C LEU A 146 11.91 2.54 5.22
N GLY A 147 11.91 2.51 3.88
CA GLY A 147 11.85 3.71 3.06
C GLY A 147 10.55 4.50 3.29
N GLY A 148 9.41 3.83 3.25
CA GLY A 148 8.09 4.46 3.45
C GLY A 148 7.83 4.97 4.85
N THR A 149 8.62 4.56 5.85
CA THR A 149 8.57 5.14 7.20
C THR A 149 9.46 6.38 7.38
N CYS A 150 10.26 6.75 6.37
CA CYS A 150 11.10 7.95 6.43
C CYS A 150 10.34 9.25 6.09
N THR A 151 9.08 9.16 5.67
CA THR A 151 8.17 10.29 5.39
C THR A 151 6.85 10.12 6.11
#